data_AF-A0A4Z0A9W5-F1
#
_entry.id   AF-A0A4Z0A9W5-F1
#
_cell.length_a   1.000
_cell.length_b   1.000
_cell.length_c   1.000
_cell.angle_alpha   90.00
_cell.angle_beta   90.00
_cell.angle_gamma   90.00
#
_symmetry.space_group_name_H-M   'P 1'
#
loop_
_entity.id
_entity.type
_entity.pdbx_description
1 polymer ?
#
loop_
_entity_poly.entity_id
_entity_poly.type
_entity_poly.pdbx_seq_one_letter_code
_entity_poly.pdbx_strand_id
1 'polypeptide(L)'
;MLKKAQGHRFAITASTGIASVNIGGTTLHSWAGIGLGKEGAEKLAGMVLGKRDLRERWRDTKTLIIDEIFVDMLNSMRFGQLTPDAIDKFRNLSRPLVYDDGIEPTELFPTRAEVDHANMTRLNRINERAHNYMSQDYPGTDSNDQRIGREKMEKLLGHLIAQKEITLKVGAQVMLIKNLVQGSLVNGSVGKVVAFVNHHDAESRGVQIAQIEGEEAKPSAAAAAAAAARKQDIVWPLVEFPGYERGILCDPKEFTVDNGQAVRVKVNLRRIFEKGQAYVALSRATSMETLEVLYFDPAKVVAHPRVIQWHRELTEGRHYDDDFDEEMDNEEALQSYYAD
;
A
#
# COMPACT_ATOMS: atom_id res chain seq x y z
N MET A 1 7.72 -12.24 -20.30
CA MET A 1 8.92 -12.21 -21.17
C MET A 1 8.54 -12.01 -22.65
N LEU A 2 8.25 -10.77 -23.09
CA LEU A 2 7.96 -10.43 -24.51
C LEU A 2 9.01 -9.51 -25.16
N LYS A 3 10.04 -9.07 -24.43
CA LYS A 3 10.97 -8.03 -24.89
C LYS A 3 11.85 -8.41 -26.09
N LYS A 4 11.93 -9.69 -26.49
CA LYS A 4 12.85 -10.16 -27.55
C LYS A 4 12.33 -11.35 -28.37
N ALA A 5 11.02 -11.48 -28.57
CA ALA A 5 10.53 -12.41 -29.58
C ALA A 5 10.69 -11.78 -30.98
N GLN A 6 11.67 -12.28 -31.75
CA GLN A 6 11.72 -12.19 -33.22
C GLN A 6 11.85 -10.79 -33.87
N GLY A 7 12.81 -9.95 -33.46
CA GLY A 7 13.22 -8.78 -34.27
C GLY A 7 12.16 -7.68 -34.49
N HIS A 8 11.02 -7.76 -33.81
CA HIS A 8 9.98 -6.75 -33.82
C HIS A 8 10.14 -5.85 -32.58
N ARG A 9 10.28 -4.54 -32.78
CA ARG A 9 10.38 -3.55 -31.70
C ARG A 9 8.98 -3.22 -31.18
N PHE A 10 8.58 -3.90 -30.10
CA PHE A 10 7.33 -3.65 -29.38
C PHE A 10 7.52 -2.57 -28.32
N ALA A 11 6.53 -1.70 -28.18
CA ALA A 11 6.35 -0.84 -27.01
C ALA A 11 5.21 -1.41 -26.17
N ILE A 12 5.49 -1.74 -24.91
CA ILE A 12 4.50 -2.27 -23.98
C ILE A 12 4.16 -1.16 -22.98
N THR A 13 2.88 -0.79 -22.88
CA THR A 13 2.42 0.34 -22.09
C THR A 13 1.11 0.08 -21.37
N ALA A 14 0.82 0.88 -20.33
CA ALA A 14 -0.45 0.90 -19.61
C ALA A 14 -0.80 2.32 -19.14
N SER A 15 -2.04 2.56 -18.73
CA SER A 15 -2.51 3.86 -18.22
C SER A 15 -1.82 4.32 -16.94
N THR A 16 -1.48 3.39 -16.03
CA THR A 16 -0.91 3.70 -14.72
C THR A 16 0.50 3.12 -14.53
N GLY A 17 1.30 3.76 -13.67
CA GLY A 17 2.66 3.31 -13.34
C GLY A 17 2.67 1.88 -12.85
N ILE A 18 1.72 1.54 -11.98
CA ILE A 18 1.59 0.21 -11.40
C ILE A 18 1.25 -0.85 -12.45
N ALA A 19 0.29 -0.58 -13.34
CA ALA A 19 -0.10 -1.49 -14.41
C ALA A 19 1.05 -1.70 -15.42
N SER A 20 1.82 -0.64 -15.69
CA SER A 20 2.90 -0.71 -16.67
C SER A 20 4.08 -1.56 -16.22
N VAL A 21 4.35 -1.60 -14.91
CA VAL A 21 5.41 -2.46 -14.34
C VAL A 21 5.07 -3.94 -14.53
N ASN A 22 3.80 -4.32 -14.42
CA ASN A 22 3.34 -5.72 -14.52
C ASN A 22 3.60 -6.33 -15.90
N ILE A 23 3.35 -5.56 -16.96
CA ILE A 23 3.58 -6.00 -18.33
C ILE A 23 5.04 -5.82 -18.77
N GLY A 24 5.94 -5.47 -17.84
CA GLY A 24 7.34 -5.16 -18.12
C GLY A 24 7.52 -3.93 -19.03
N GLY A 25 6.52 -3.05 -19.05
CA GLY A 25 6.41 -1.87 -19.88
C GLY A 25 6.71 -0.56 -19.14
N THR A 26 6.14 0.54 -19.62
CA THR A 26 6.15 1.86 -18.97
C THR A 26 4.79 2.53 -19.18
N THR A 27 4.46 3.60 -18.48
CA THR A 27 3.16 4.26 -18.70
C THR A 27 3.08 4.79 -20.12
N LEU A 28 1.88 4.83 -20.70
CA LEU A 28 1.67 5.39 -22.03
C LEU A 28 2.23 6.83 -22.11
N HIS A 29 2.00 7.63 -21.07
CA HIS A 29 2.52 8.99 -20.91
C HIS A 29 4.06 9.06 -20.92
N SER A 30 4.72 8.16 -20.18
CA SER A 30 6.19 8.08 -20.09
C SER A 30 6.82 7.56 -21.38
N TRP A 31 6.20 6.56 -22.01
CA TRP A 31 6.63 6.05 -23.31
C TRP A 31 6.51 7.15 -24.39
N ALA A 32 5.35 7.81 -24.45
CA ALA A 32 5.04 8.86 -25.41
C ALA A 32 5.90 10.12 -25.21
N GLY A 33 6.32 10.40 -23.98
CA GLY A 33 7.15 11.55 -23.63
C GLY A 33 6.36 12.87 -23.58
N ILE A 34 5.07 12.79 -23.25
CA ILE A 34 4.12 13.92 -23.26
C ILE A 34 3.82 14.51 -21.87
N GLY A 35 4.49 14.03 -20.83
CA GLY A 35 4.19 14.42 -19.45
C GLY A 35 2.76 14.03 -19.06
N LEU A 36 1.98 14.97 -18.53
CA LEU A 36 0.57 14.74 -18.15
C LEU A 36 -0.41 14.79 -19.34
N GLY A 37 0.05 15.09 -20.57
CA GLY A 37 -0.80 15.08 -21.76
C GLY A 37 -1.91 16.15 -21.80
N LYS A 38 -1.80 17.23 -21.01
CA LYS A 38 -2.84 18.27 -20.87
C LYS A 38 -2.88 19.31 -22.00
N GLU A 39 -1.91 19.27 -22.90
CA GLU A 39 -1.73 20.28 -23.96
C GLU A 39 -2.36 19.83 -25.28
N GLY A 40 -2.59 20.76 -26.21
CA GLY A 40 -3.09 20.43 -27.54
C GLY A 40 -2.15 19.53 -28.34
N ALA A 41 -2.72 18.71 -29.24
CA ALA A 41 -1.98 17.68 -29.98
C ALA A 41 -0.76 18.22 -30.75
N GLU A 42 -0.85 19.41 -31.37
CA GLU A 42 0.28 20.03 -32.07
C GLU A 42 1.43 20.39 -31.14
N LYS A 43 1.13 20.91 -29.94
CA LYS A 43 2.14 21.27 -28.93
C LYS A 43 2.82 20.02 -28.37
N LEU A 44 2.05 18.97 -28.11
CA LEU A 44 2.59 17.66 -27.69
C LEU A 44 3.46 17.03 -28.79
N ALA A 45 3.03 17.08 -30.06
CA ALA A 45 3.82 16.60 -31.18
C ALA A 45 5.15 17.38 -31.31
N GLY A 46 5.13 18.70 -31.13
CA GLY A 46 6.32 19.54 -31.09
C GLY A 46 7.30 19.12 -29.99
N MET A 47 6.80 18.82 -28.78
CA MET A 47 7.62 18.31 -27.67
C MET A 47 8.30 16.98 -27.99
N VAL A 48 7.57 16.06 -28.62
CA VAL A 48 8.10 14.74 -29.03
C VAL A 48 9.14 14.89 -30.14
N LEU A 49 8.85 15.67 -31.18
CA LEU A 49 9.75 15.89 -32.31
C LEU A 49 11.03 16.64 -31.92
N GLY A 50 10.94 17.53 -30.94
CA GLY A 50 12.06 18.30 -30.41
C GLY A 50 13.13 17.48 -29.68
N LYS A 51 12.80 16.25 -29.24
CA LYS A 51 13.74 15.34 -28.58
C LYS A 51 14.12 14.19 -29.51
N ARG A 52 15.40 14.10 -29.89
CA ARG A 52 15.90 13.07 -30.82
C ARG A 52 15.51 11.66 -30.38
N ASP A 53 15.71 11.32 -29.11
CA ASP A 53 15.47 9.97 -28.59
C ASP A 53 13.97 9.60 -28.59
N LEU A 54 13.07 10.57 -28.36
CA LEU A 54 11.63 10.34 -28.45
C LEU A 54 11.20 10.17 -29.91
N ARG A 55 11.68 11.05 -30.79
CA ARG A 55 11.39 10.97 -32.23
C ARG A 55 11.83 9.63 -32.82
N GLU A 56 13.02 9.15 -32.48
CA GLU A 56 13.52 7.84 -32.92
C GLU A 56 12.70 6.69 -32.31
N ARG A 57 12.35 6.76 -31.02
CA ARG A 57 11.47 5.78 -30.37
C ARG A 57 10.11 5.65 -31.06
N TRP A 58 9.45 6.76 -31.36
CA TRP A 58 8.16 6.79 -32.04
C TRP A 58 8.27 6.22 -33.47
N ARG A 59 9.30 6.62 -34.22
CA ARG A 59 9.52 6.14 -35.60
C ARG A 59 9.87 4.65 -35.67
N ASP A 60 10.63 4.16 -34.69
CA ASP A 60 11.19 2.81 -34.73
C ASP A 60 10.27 1.76 -34.08
N THR A 61 9.24 2.18 -33.34
CA THR A 61 8.25 1.29 -32.73
C THR A 61 7.29 0.77 -33.79
N LYS A 62 7.22 -0.55 -33.97
CA LYS A 62 6.31 -1.17 -34.96
C LYS A 62 4.93 -1.49 -34.38
N THR A 63 4.85 -1.74 -33.08
CA THR A 63 3.62 -2.16 -32.41
C THR A 63 3.60 -1.58 -31.00
N LEU A 64 2.52 -0.86 -30.67
CA LEU A 64 2.25 -0.32 -29.34
C LEU A 64 1.14 -1.15 -28.68
N ILE A 65 1.45 -1.74 -27.53
CA ILE A 65 0.53 -2.52 -26.70
C ILE A 65 0.11 -1.63 -25.52
N ILE A 66 -1.19 -1.50 -25.28
CA ILE A 66 -1.77 -0.78 -24.14
C ILE A 66 -2.62 -1.78 -23.35
N ASP A 67 -2.18 -2.20 -22.16
CA ASP A 67 -2.93 -3.13 -21.31
C ASP A 67 -3.73 -2.38 -20.24
N GLU A 68 -5.05 -2.38 -20.41
CA GLU A 68 -6.03 -1.77 -19.50
C GLU A 68 -6.88 -2.82 -18.75
N ILE A 69 -6.68 -4.12 -19.00
CA ILE A 69 -7.63 -5.16 -18.59
C ILE A 69 -7.86 -5.16 -17.08
N PHE A 70 -6.80 -5.04 -16.28
CA PHE A 70 -6.93 -5.02 -14.82
C PHE A 70 -7.59 -3.74 -14.31
N VAL A 71 -7.26 -2.60 -14.91
CA VAL A 71 -7.82 -1.30 -14.53
C VAL A 71 -9.32 -1.26 -14.86
N ASP A 72 -9.71 -1.79 -16.02
CA ASP A 72 -11.10 -1.90 -16.42
C ASP A 72 -11.89 -2.83 -15.49
N MET A 73 -11.32 -3.97 -15.11
CA MET A 73 -11.93 -4.87 -14.13
C MET A 73 -12.13 -4.19 -12.75
N LEU A 74 -11.13 -3.43 -12.28
CA LEU A 74 -11.22 -2.68 -11.02
C LEU A 74 -12.22 -1.52 -11.10
N ASN A 75 -12.31 -0.84 -12.25
CA ASN A 75 -13.28 0.23 -12.48
C ASN A 75 -14.71 -0.32 -12.54
N SER A 76 -14.94 -1.42 -13.26
CA SER A 76 -16.22 -2.14 -13.25
C SER A 76 -16.62 -2.54 -11.81
N MET A 77 -15.67 -3.03 -11.03
CA MET A 77 -15.87 -3.35 -9.61
C MET A 77 -16.21 -2.12 -8.76
N ARG A 78 -15.54 -0.98 -9.00
CA ARG A 78 -15.77 0.30 -8.29
C ARG A 78 -17.23 0.75 -8.35
N PHE A 79 -17.91 0.48 -9.47
CA PHE A 79 -19.31 0.84 -9.67
C PHE A 79 -20.28 -0.32 -9.44
N GLY A 80 -19.80 -1.49 -9.02
CA GLY A 80 -20.62 -2.69 -8.87
C GLY A 80 -21.16 -3.25 -10.20
N GLN A 81 -20.53 -2.91 -11.32
CA GLN A 81 -20.94 -3.29 -12.68
C GLN A 81 -19.93 -4.26 -13.30
N LEU A 82 -19.82 -5.44 -12.70
CA LEU A 82 -18.91 -6.48 -13.18
C LEU A 82 -19.47 -7.14 -14.45
N THR A 83 -18.67 -7.16 -15.52
CA THR A 83 -18.99 -7.92 -16.73
C THR A 83 -18.74 -9.42 -16.50
N PRO A 84 -19.40 -10.33 -17.25
CA PRO A 84 -19.14 -11.77 -17.15
C PRO A 84 -17.67 -12.14 -17.34
N ASP A 85 -16.99 -11.50 -18.31
CA ASP A 85 -15.56 -11.68 -18.56
C ASP A 85 -14.70 -11.25 -17.36
N ALA A 86 -15.01 -10.11 -16.72
CA ALA A 86 -14.32 -9.69 -15.51
C ALA A 86 -14.51 -10.67 -14.34
N ILE A 87 -15.73 -11.20 -14.17
CA ILE A 87 -16.05 -12.21 -13.14
C ILE A 87 -15.20 -13.47 -13.34
N ASP A 88 -15.15 -14.00 -14.55
CA ASP A 88 -14.38 -15.21 -14.85
C ASP A 88 -12.88 -14.96 -14.69
N LYS A 89 -12.37 -13.79 -15.09
CA LYS A 89 -10.99 -13.39 -14.82
C LYS A 89 -10.68 -13.34 -13.33
N PHE A 90 -11.53 -12.72 -12.49
CA PHE A 90 -11.35 -12.71 -11.03
C PHE A 90 -11.38 -14.11 -10.41
N ARG A 91 -12.29 -14.99 -10.86
CA ARG A 91 -12.34 -16.38 -10.40
C ARG A 91 -11.05 -17.14 -10.72
N ASN A 92 -10.47 -16.91 -11.88
CA ASN A 92 -9.22 -17.52 -12.30
C ASN A 92 -7.98 -17.01 -11.52
N LEU A 93 -8.10 -15.93 -10.76
CA LEU A 93 -7.04 -15.47 -9.84
C LEU A 93 -6.94 -16.28 -8.54
N SER A 94 -7.85 -17.24 -8.31
CA SER A 94 -7.77 -18.19 -7.18
C SER A 94 -6.66 -19.25 -7.33
N ARG A 95 -5.92 -19.21 -8.45
CA ARG A 95 -4.74 -20.06 -8.68
C ARG A 95 -3.67 -19.81 -7.60
N PRO A 96 -3.01 -20.87 -7.09
CA PRO A 96 -1.92 -20.71 -6.12
C PRO A 96 -0.72 -20.03 -6.78
N LEU A 97 -0.11 -19.09 -6.06
CA LEU A 97 1.12 -18.40 -6.47
C LEU A 97 2.32 -18.98 -5.72
N VAL A 98 3.40 -19.26 -6.45
CA VAL A 98 4.70 -19.67 -5.90
C VAL A 98 5.69 -18.55 -6.16
N TYR A 99 6.31 -18.06 -5.10
CA TYR A 99 7.34 -17.03 -5.17
C TYR A 99 8.71 -17.67 -4.89
N ASP A 100 9.73 -17.23 -5.63
CA ASP A 100 11.10 -17.72 -5.59
C ASP A 100 12.01 -16.90 -4.65
N ASP A 101 11.53 -15.75 -4.16
CA ASP A 101 12.24 -14.84 -3.26
C ASP A 101 12.07 -15.17 -1.76
N GLY A 102 11.26 -16.18 -1.42
CA GLY A 102 10.99 -16.58 -0.04
C GLY A 102 10.15 -15.60 0.77
N ILE A 103 9.52 -14.62 0.13
CA ILE A 103 8.56 -13.68 0.72
C ILE A 103 7.14 -14.20 0.44
N GLU A 104 6.37 -14.45 1.49
CA GLU A 104 4.97 -14.86 1.35
C GLU A 104 4.09 -13.65 0.97
N PRO A 105 3.02 -13.85 0.19
CA PRO A 105 2.11 -12.75 -0.15
C PRO A 105 1.41 -12.20 1.11
N THR A 106 1.27 -10.89 1.21
CA THR A 106 0.53 -10.25 2.32
C THR A 106 -0.94 -10.64 2.26
N GLU A 107 -1.48 -11.29 3.29
CA GLU A 107 -2.90 -11.62 3.34
C GLU A 107 -3.75 -10.46 3.86
N LEU A 108 -4.78 -10.07 3.12
CA LEU A 108 -5.81 -9.13 3.51
C LEU A 108 -7.04 -9.90 3.96
N PHE A 109 -7.53 -9.55 5.14
CA PHE A 109 -8.77 -10.05 5.69
C PHE A 109 -9.76 -8.90 5.94
N PRO A 110 -11.07 -9.16 5.94
CA PRO A 110 -12.07 -8.13 6.18
C PRO A 110 -12.04 -7.55 7.60
N THR A 111 -11.55 -8.30 8.59
CA THR A 111 -11.53 -7.88 10.00
C THR A 111 -10.13 -7.94 10.62
N ARG A 112 -9.85 -7.06 11.59
CA ARG A 112 -8.58 -7.05 12.35
C ARG A 112 -8.33 -8.38 13.09
N ALA A 113 -9.38 -8.96 13.68
CA ALA A 113 -9.27 -10.23 14.39
C ALA A 113 -8.79 -11.38 13.48
N GLU A 114 -9.20 -11.40 12.21
CA GLU A 114 -8.71 -12.38 11.23
C GLU A 114 -7.24 -12.13 10.88
N VAL A 115 -6.85 -10.87 10.69
CA VAL A 115 -5.45 -10.48 10.46
C VAL A 115 -4.58 -10.92 11.65
N ASP A 116 -4.98 -10.60 12.87
CA ASP A 116 -4.25 -10.90 14.09
C ASP A 116 -4.10 -12.42 14.28
N HIS A 117 -5.18 -13.18 14.07
CA HIS A 117 -5.14 -14.64 14.15
C HIS A 117 -4.21 -15.26 13.09
N ALA A 118 -4.27 -14.79 11.85
CA ALA A 118 -3.43 -15.28 10.77
C ALA A 118 -1.94 -14.96 11.02
N ASN A 119 -1.65 -13.73 11.45
CA ASN A 119 -0.29 -13.30 11.80
C ASN A 119 0.27 -14.09 12.99
N MET A 120 -0.52 -14.24 14.06
CA MET A 120 -0.11 -14.99 15.26
C MET A 120 0.13 -16.47 14.94
N THR A 121 -0.72 -17.08 14.11
CA THR A 121 -0.55 -18.46 13.65
C THR A 121 0.78 -18.65 12.91
N ARG A 122 1.13 -17.72 12.00
CA ARG A 122 2.42 -17.76 11.29
C ARG A 122 3.61 -17.55 12.22
N LEU A 123 3.53 -16.54 13.09
CA LEU A 123 4.59 -16.23 14.04
C LEU A 123 4.85 -17.38 15.03
N ASN A 124 3.79 -18.09 15.43
CA ASN A 124 3.89 -19.24 16.34
C ASN A 124 4.53 -20.47 15.68
N ARG A 125 4.49 -20.59 14.34
CA ARG A 125 5.18 -21.67 13.62
C ARG A 125 6.70 -21.47 13.55
N ILE A 126 7.18 -20.27 13.79
CA ILE A 126 8.62 -19.96 13.80
C ILE A 126 9.22 -20.41 15.14
N ASN A 127 10.10 -21.40 15.07
CA ASN A 127 10.83 -21.97 16.23
C ASN A 127 12.09 -21.15 16.57
N GLU A 128 11.94 -19.84 16.69
CA GLU A 128 13.01 -18.90 17.08
C GLU A 128 12.63 -18.12 18.33
N ARG A 129 13.63 -17.54 19.00
CA ARG A 129 13.42 -16.73 20.21
C ARG A 129 12.53 -15.53 19.90
N ALA A 130 11.43 -15.42 20.66
CA ALA A 130 10.54 -14.26 20.61
C ALA A 130 11.18 -13.04 21.29
N HIS A 131 11.06 -11.89 20.64
CA HIS A 131 11.45 -10.58 21.15
C HIS A 131 10.20 -9.71 21.20
N ASN A 132 9.86 -9.21 22.39
CA ASN A 132 8.65 -8.44 22.62
C ASN A 132 9.01 -6.98 22.83
N TYR A 133 8.31 -6.09 22.13
CA TYR A 133 8.50 -4.65 22.20
C TYR A 133 7.17 -3.98 22.55
N MET A 134 7.19 -3.15 23.59
CA MET A 134 6.05 -2.36 24.05
C MET A 134 6.23 -0.90 23.63
N SER A 135 5.18 -0.28 23.10
CA SER A 135 5.19 1.14 22.75
C SER A 135 5.31 2.03 23.99
N GLN A 136 5.78 3.26 23.77
CA GLN A 136 5.81 4.32 24.79
C GLN A 136 4.90 5.45 24.32
N ASP A 137 3.70 5.50 24.89
CA ASP A 137 2.64 6.38 24.41
C ASP A 137 2.44 7.57 25.35
N TYR A 138 2.31 8.77 24.79
CA TYR A 138 2.11 10.01 25.54
C TYR A 138 0.95 10.83 24.96
N PRO A 139 0.16 11.53 25.80
CA PRO A 139 -0.96 12.32 25.29
C PRO A 139 -0.49 13.52 24.45
N GLY A 140 -1.01 13.65 23.25
CA GLY A 140 -0.82 14.81 22.37
C GLY A 140 -1.82 15.94 22.63
N THR A 141 -1.87 16.88 21.71
CA THR A 141 -2.85 17.98 21.66
C THR A 141 -3.87 17.77 20.55
N ASP A 142 -5.06 18.34 20.69
CA ASP A 142 -6.04 18.43 19.60
C ASP A 142 -5.78 19.67 18.72
N SER A 143 -6.66 19.90 17.74
CA SER A 143 -6.58 21.02 16.80
C SER A 143 -6.68 22.41 17.45
N ASN A 144 -7.11 22.48 18.71
CA ASN A 144 -7.22 23.72 19.49
C ASN A 144 -6.06 23.85 20.50
N ASP A 145 -4.97 23.11 20.31
CA ASP A 145 -3.84 22.99 21.24
C ASP A 145 -4.23 22.51 22.64
N GLN A 146 -5.41 21.90 22.80
CA GLN A 146 -5.84 21.38 24.09
C GLN A 146 -5.29 19.97 24.29
N ARG A 147 -4.78 19.71 25.49
CA ARG A 147 -4.21 18.41 25.83
C ARG A 147 -5.29 17.33 25.83
N ILE A 148 -5.05 16.27 25.08
CA ILE A 148 -5.94 15.12 25.04
C ILE A 148 -5.82 14.34 26.36
N GLY A 149 -6.94 13.97 26.96
CA GLY A 149 -6.96 13.10 28.15
C GLY A 149 -6.52 11.66 27.83
N ARG A 150 -5.95 10.94 28.81
CA ARG A 150 -5.43 9.58 28.61
C ARG A 150 -6.45 8.59 28.03
N GLU A 151 -7.69 8.62 28.49
CA GLU A 151 -8.72 7.71 27.99
C GLU A 151 -9.05 7.97 26.52
N LYS A 152 -9.12 9.24 26.12
CA LYS A 152 -9.34 9.65 24.72
C LYS A 152 -8.12 9.27 23.85
N MET A 153 -6.90 9.44 24.38
CA MET A 153 -5.67 9.00 23.72
C MET A 153 -5.68 7.48 23.49
N GLU A 154 -6.01 6.66 24.49
CA GLU A 154 -6.06 5.20 24.35
C GLU A 154 -7.06 4.75 23.28
N LYS A 155 -8.24 5.39 23.21
CA LYS A 155 -9.22 5.15 22.15
C LYS A 155 -8.67 5.50 20.77
N LEU A 156 -8.01 6.66 20.63
CA LEU A 156 -7.40 7.09 19.37
C LEU A 156 -6.26 6.17 18.93
N LEU A 157 -5.38 5.77 19.86
CA LEU A 157 -4.28 4.85 19.61
C LEU A 157 -4.79 3.45 19.21
N GLY A 158 -5.92 3.02 19.78
CA GLY A 158 -6.59 1.76 19.41
C GLY A 158 -7.04 1.71 17.94
N HIS A 159 -7.17 2.86 17.27
CA HIS A 159 -7.52 2.91 15.85
C HIS A 159 -6.30 2.87 14.92
N LEU A 160 -5.07 2.96 15.45
CA LEU A 160 -3.87 2.99 14.65
C LEU A 160 -3.51 1.63 14.03
N ILE A 161 -2.71 1.70 12.97
CA ILE A 161 -2.07 0.53 12.35
C ILE A 161 -0.93 0.02 13.23
N ALA A 162 -0.22 0.93 13.91
CA ALA A 162 0.84 0.59 14.84
C ALA A 162 0.27 -0.11 16.08
N GLN A 163 0.82 -1.29 16.39
CA GLN A 163 0.40 -2.08 17.54
C GLN A 163 1.08 -1.59 18.82
N LYS A 164 0.35 -1.63 19.93
CA LYS A 164 0.87 -1.30 21.27
C LYS A 164 1.96 -2.26 21.73
N GLU A 165 1.79 -3.54 21.41
CA GLU A 165 2.78 -4.59 21.67
C GLU A 165 3.04 -5.31 20.36
N ILE A 166 4.33 -5.49 20.02
CA ILE A 166 4.74 -6.28 18.86
C ILE A 166 5.72 -7.36 19.28
N THR A 167 5.43 -8.59 18.86
CA THR A 167 6.33 -9.74 19.04
C THR A 167 6.98 -10.08 17.71
N LEU A 168 8.31 -10.18 17.69
CA LEU A 168 9.09 -10.50 16.51
C LEU A 168 10.00 -11.71 16.76
N LYS A 169 10.32 -12.44 15.69
CA LYS A 169 11.23 -13.58 15.68
C LYS A 169 12.13 -13.52 14.46
N VAL A 170 13.31 -14.14 14.52
CA VAL A 170 14.14 -14.32 13.32
C VAL A 170 13.33 -15.15 12.31
N GLY A 171 13.31 -14.70 11.06
CA GLY A 171 12.52 -15.27 9.98
C GLY A 171 11.10 -14.70 9.84
N ALA A 172 10.64 -13.85 10.77
CA ALA A 172 9.33 -13.22 10.65
C ALA A 172 9.27 -12.23 9.48
N GLN A 173 8.20 -12.28 8.69
CA GLN A 173 7.91 -11.29 7.67
C GLN A 173 7.26 -10.06 8.30
N VAL A 174 7.76 -8.88 7.97
CA VAL A 174 7.30 -7.60 8.50
C VAL A 174 6.99 -6.64 7.37
N MET A 175 6.10 -5.68 7.62
CA MET A 175 5.72 -4.65 6.67
C MET A 175 5.95 -3.28 7.29
N LEU A 176 6.56 -2.37 6.53
CA LEU A 176 6.69 -0.97 6.93
C LEU A 176 5.32 -0.29 6.90
N ILE A 177 5.02 0.47 7.94
CA ILE A 177 3.79 1.28 8.03
C ILE A 177 4.06 2.79 7.86
N LYS A 178 5.34 3.16 7.71
CA LYS A 178 5.85 4.52 7.48
C LYS A 178 7.01 4.47 6.50
N ASN A 179 7.21 5.56 5.76
CA ASN A 179 8.31 5.68 4.81
C ASN A 179 9.63 5.88 5.56
N LEU A 180 10.64 5.11 5.19
CA LEU A 180 11.97 5.19 5.80
C LEU A 180 13.01 5.86 4.89
N VAL A 181 12.96 5.58 3.59
CA VAL A 181 13.95 6.10 2.63
C VAL A 181 13.19 6.66 1.45
N GLN A 182 13.42 7.95 1.17
CA GLN A 182 12.76 8.68 0.10
C GLN A 182 12.87 7.92 -1.22
N GLY A 183 11.71 7.51 -1.74
CA GLY A 183 11.58 6.87 -3.05
C GLY A 183 11.94 5.38 -3.13
N SER A 184 12.30 4.70 -2.04
CA SER A 184 12.64 3.26 -2.08
C SER A 184 11.95 2.41 -1.02
N LEU A 185 11.91 2.86 0.24
CA LEU A 185 11.25 2.15 1.34
C LEU A 185 10.08 2.96 1.84
N VAL A 186 8.90 2.52 1.42
CA VAL A 186 7.63 3.20 1.63
C VAL A 186 6.74 2.36 2.53
N ASN A 187 5.65 2.94 3.02
CA ASN A 187 4.56 2.18 3.61
C ASN A 187 4.17 1.03 2.65
N GLY A 188 4.04 -0.18 3.19
CA GLY A 188 3.81 -1.40 2.43
C GLY A 188 5.05 -2.18 2.02
N SER A 189 6.25 -1.62 2.13
CA SER A 189 7.47 -2.38 1.85
C SER A 189 7.58 -3.56 2.81
N VAL A 190 7.71 -4.77 2.25
CA VAL A 190 7.80 -6.03 2.99
C VAL A 190 9.26 -6.47 3.10
N GLY A 191 9.64 -6.93 4.27
CA GLY A 191 10.97 -7.47 4.55
C GLY A 191 10.93 -8.64 5.52
N LYS A 192 12.09 -9.25 5.78
CA LYS A 192 12.24 -10.39 6.68
C LYS A 192 13.21 -10.05 7.81
N VAL A 193 12.83 -10.34 9.05
CA VAL A 193 13.74 -10.21 10.20
C VAL A 193 14.84 -11.25 10.08
N VAL A 194 16.09 -10.82 9.97
CA VAL A 194 17.25 -11.72 9.80
C VAL A 194 18.09 -11.86 11.08
N ALA A 195 18.04 -10.86 11.96
CA ALA A 195 18.73 -10.91 13.25
C ALA A 195 18.14 -9.90 14.24
N PHE A 196 18.59 -9.98 15.49
CA PHE A 196 18.43 -8.91 16.47
C PHE A 196 19.81 -8.44 16.91
N VAL A 197 20.11 -7.15 16.73
CA VAL A 197 21.43 -6.57 17.00
C VAL A 197 21.29 -5.24 17.73
N ASN A 198 22.27 -4.88 18.55
CA ASN A 198 22.33 -3.53 19.15
C ASN A 198 22.95 -2.52 18.16
N HIS A 199 22.96 -1.24 18.52
CA HIS A 199 23.52 -0.20 17.65
C HIS A 199 25.04 -0.38 17.39
N HIS A 200 25.80 -0.82 18.39
CA HIS A 200 27.24 -1.03 18.25
C HIS A 200 27.59 -2.11 17.22
N ASP A 201 26.88 -3.24 17.28
CA ASP A 201 27.01 -4.33 16.33
C ASP A 201 26.56 -3.91 14.93
N ALA A 202 25.52 -3.08 14.81
CA ALA A 202 25.08 -2.56 13.52
C ALA A 202 26.11 -1.61 12.89
N GLU A 203 26.68 -0.69 13.67
CA GLU A 203 27.71 0.24 13.22
C GLU A 203 28.98 -0.50 12.77
N SER A 204 29.45 -1.48 13.55
CA SER A 204 30.62 -2.28 13.19
C SER A 204 30.44 -3.09 11.90
N ARG A 205 29.19 -3.47 11.56
CA ARG A 205 28.82 -4.17 10.33
C ARG A 205 28.50 -3.23 9.16
N GLY A 206 28.51 -1.91 9.38
CA GLY A 206 28.13 -0.92 8.38
C GLY A 206 26.67 -1.05 7.92
N VAL A 207 25.78 -1.45 8.85
CA VAL A 207 24.33 -1.56 8.64
C VAL A 207 23.70 -0.18 8.76
N GLN A 208 22.78 0.14 7.85
CA GLN A 208 22.03 1.39 7.91
C GLN A 208 20.97 1.33 9.03
N ILE A 209 20.89 2.38 9.84
CA ILE A 209 19.81 2.55 10.83
C ILE A 209 18.63 3.25 10.14
N ALA A 210 17.43 2.74 10.36
CA ALA A 210 16.20 3.32 9.85
C ALA A 210 16.06 4.80 10.27
N GLN A 211 15.63 5.65 9.34
CA GLN A 211 15.25 7.04 9.57
C GLN A 211 13.85 7.24 8.99
N ILE A 212 12.99 8.09 9.58
CA ILE A 212 11.68 8.38 8.99
C ILE A 212 11.84 9.53 8.01
N GLU A 213 11.22 9.40 6.83
CA GLU A 213 11.22 10.47 5.83
C GLU A 213 10.47 11.71 6.34
N GLY A 214 11.10 12.90 6.26
CA GLY A 214 10.47 14.18 6.60
C GLY A 214 10.67 14.67 8.04
N GLU A 215 11.30 13.88 8.91
CA GLU A 215 11.66 14.31 10.26
C GLU A 215 13.14 14.74 10.33
N GLU A 216 13.39 15.99 10.76
CA GLU A 216 14.73 16.40 11.19
C GLU A 216 15.10 15.63 12.47
N ALA A 217 16.28 15.00 12.48
CA ALA A 217 16.83 14.40 13.68
C ALA A 217 16.97 15.46 14.79
N LYS A 218 16.05 15.50 15.75
CA LYS A 218 16.20 16.30 16.98
C LYS A 218 16.78 15.44 18.08
N PRO A 219 18.04 15.63 18.50
CA PRO A 219 18.49 15.11 19.78
C PRO A 219 18.22 16.15 20.87
N SER A 220 17.37 15.80 21.84
CA SER A 220 17.53 16.35 23.18
C SER A 220 18.77 15.69 23.80
N ALA A 221 19.88 16.43 23.85
CA ALA A 221 21.18 15.94 24.33
C ALA A 221 21.15 15.37 25.76
N ALA A 222 20.21 15.81 26.59
CA ALA A 222 20.06 15.36 27.98
C ALA A 222 19.31 14.01 28.09
N ALA A 223 18.34 13.73 27.22
CA ALA A 223 17.63 12.44 27.18
C ALA A 223 18.44 11.35 26.46
N ALA A 224 19.20 11.74 25.43
CA ALA A 224 20.09 10.84 24.68
C ALA A 224 21.20 10.24 25.55
N ALA A 225 21.81 11.05 26.43
CA ALA A 225 22.89 10.61 27.32
C ALA A 225 22.40 9.65 28.43
N ALA A 226 21.22 9.90 29.01
CA ALA A 226 20.64 9.03 30.03
C ALA A 226 20.08 7.71 29.46
N ALA A 227 19.60 7.72 28.21
CA ALA A 227 19.14 6.52 27.51
C ALA A 227 20.30 5.67 26.96
N ALA A 228 21.40 6.28 26.50
CA ALA A 228 22.56 5.59 25.93
C ALA A 228 23.23 4.61 26.93
N ALA A 229 23.23 4.94 28.23
CA ALA A 229 23.83 4.09 29.27
C ALA A 229 23.04 2.81 29.60
N ARG A 230 21.74 2.74 29.26
CA ARG A 230 20.88 1.54 29.40
C ARG A 230 20.68 0.77 28.09
N LYS A 231 21.09 1.34 26.95
CA LYS A 231 20.80 0.88 25.58
C LYS A 231 21.81 -0.14 25.01
N GLN A 232 22.93 -0.42 25.68
CA GLN A 232 23.97 -1.29 25.10
C GLN A 232 23.55 -2.77 24.96
N ASP A 233 22.62 -3.26 25.79
CA ASP A 233 22.12 -4.65 25.74
C ASP A 233 20.79 -4.82 24.99
N ILE A 234 20.12 -3.73 24.61
CA ILE A 234 18.85 -3.84 23.90
C ILE A 234 19.13 -4.09 22.42
N VAL A 235 18.60 -5.19 21.92
CA VAL A 235 18.69 -5.59 20.52
C VAL A 235 17.43 -5.21 19.76
N TRP A 236 17.61 -4.79 18.52
CA TRP A 236 16.56 -4.35 17.60
C TRP A 236 16.55 -5.22 16.35
N PRO A 237 15.39 -5.40 15.70
CA PRO A 237 15.29 -6.22 14.49
C PRO A 237 16.13 -5.61 13.35
N LEU A 238 17.04 -6.43 12.81
CA LEU A 238 17.66 -6.22 11.51
C LEU A 238 16.75 -6.82 10.46
N VAL A 239 16.23 -6.00 9.55
CA VAL A 239 15.26 -6.40 8.54
C VAL A 239 15.88 -6.34 7.15
N GLU A 240 15.86 -7.44 6.43
CA GLU A 240 16.27 -7.51 5.04
C GLU A 240 15.08 -7.18 4.13
N PHE A 241 15.23 -6.13 3.32
CA PHE A 241 14.26 -5.74 2.30
C PHE A 241 14.82 -6.08 0.92
N PRO A 242 13.97 -6.37 -0.09
CA PRO A 242 14.42 -6.54 -1.46
C PRO A 242 15.25 -5.33 -1.94
N GLY A 243 16.48 -5.57 -2.38
CA GLY A 243 17.44 -4.52 -2.78
C GLY A 243 18.31 -3.96 -1.64
N TYR A 244 18.17 -4.47 -0.41
CA TYR A 244 18.93 -4.06 0.77
C TYR A 244 19.65 -5.27 1.41
N GLU A 245 20.69 -5.77 0.73
CA GLU A 245 21.42 -7.01 1.12
C GLU A 245 22.05 -6.97 2.52
N ARG A 246 22.38 -5.79 3.04
CA ARG A 246 22.93 -5.62 4.40
C ARG A 246 21.84 -5.49 5.47
N GLY A 247 20.58 -5.43 5.06
CA GLY A 247 19.45 -5.12 5.92
C GLY A 247 19.45 -3.69 6.45
N ILE A 248 18.38 -3.37 7.17
CA ILE A 248 18.18 -2.10 7.87
C ILE A 248 17.86 -2.39 9.33
N LEU A 249 18.55 -1.71 10.24
CA LEU A 249 18.24 -1.78 11.66
C LEU A 249 16.99 -0.94 11.95
N CYS A 250 15.92 -1.59 12.39
CA CYS A 250 14.66 -0.94 12.74
C CYS A 250 14.58 -0.77 14.27
N ASP A 251 15.03 0.37 14.77
CA ASP A 251 14.89 0.79 16.17
C ASP A 251 13.59 1.60 16.40
N PRO A 252 13.18 1.84 17.66
CA PRO A 252 11.99 2.63 17.95
C PRO A 252 12.15 4.06 17.47
N LYS A 253 11.14 4.55 16.73
CA LYS A 253 11.04 5.94 16.31
C LYS A 253 9.77 6.56 16.88
N GLU A 254 9.88 7.81 17.27
CA GLU A 254 8.73 8.66 17.55
C GLU A 254 8.12 9.08 16.21
N PHE A 255 6.79 9.12 16.10
CA PHE A 255 6.12 9.60 14.89
C PHE A 255 4.73 10.11 15.20
N THR A 256 4.27 11.09 14.42
CA THR A 256 2.88 11.52 14.37
C THR A 256 2.12 10.76 13.27
N VAL A 257 0.83 10.55 13.48
CA VAL A 257 0.03 9.66 12.64
C VAL A 257 -0.53 10.42 11.45
N ASP A 258 -0.12 9.99 10.26
CA ASP A 258 -0.69 10.38 8.96
C ASP A 258 -0.66 9.12 8.08
N ASN A 259 -1.79 8.81 7.43
CA ASN A 259 -2.14 7.52 6.82
C ASN A 259 -1.31 7.14 5.58
N GLY A 260 -1.16 5.83 5.27
CA GLY A 260 -0.50 5.35 4.04
C GLY A 260 -1.09 4.07 3.41
N GLN A 261 -0.52 3.62 2.28
CA GLN A 261 -0.98 2.51 1.39
C GLN A 261 0.10 1.41 1.22
N ALA A 262 -0.27 0.18 0.80
CA ALA A 262 0.61 -1.01 0.75
C ALA A 262 0.73 -1.69 -0.65
N VAL A 263 1.70 -2.63 -0.81
CA VAL A 263 2.11 -3.27 -2.09
C VAL A 263 2.24 -4.81 -1.94
N ARG A 264 1.68 -5.59 -2.89
CA ARG A 264 1.54 -7.08 -2.97
C ARG A 264 0.57 -7.71 -1.95
N VAL A 265 -0.53 -8.32 -2.44
CA VAL A 265 -1.66 -8.71 -1.59
C VAL A 265 -2.38 -9.99 -2.05
N LYS A 266 -2.74 -10.84 -1.10
CA LYS A 266 -3.65 -11.98 -1.19
C LYS A 266 -4.92 -11.60 -0.45
N VAL A 267 -6.10 -11.64 -1.06
CA VAL A 267 -7.31 -11.04 -0.50
C VAL A 267 -8.36 -12.10 -0.20
N ASN A 268 -8.76 -12.22 1.06
CA ASN A 268 -9.87 -13.07 1.48
C ASN A 268 -11.17 -12.25 1.55
N LEU A 269 -12.15 -12.61 0.72
CA LEU A 269 -13.43 -11.90 0.62
C LEU A 269 -14.59 -12.60 1.32
N ARG A 270 -14.36 -13.70 2.05
CA ARG A 270 -15.43 -14.53 2.65
C ARG A 270 -16.38 -13.73 3.55
N ARG A 271 -15.83 -12.80 4.33
CA ARG A 271 -16.54 -12.03 5.37
C ARG A 271 -16.67 -10.54 5.06
N ILE A 272 -16.60 -10.13 3.80
CA ILE A 272 -16.94 -8.74 3.45
C ILE A 272 -18.40 -8.45 3.83
N PHE A 273 -18.60 -7.25 4.38
CA PHE A 273 -19.87 -6.82 4.96
C PHE A 273 -20.29 -5.42 4.50
N GLU A 274 -19.35 -4.60 4.00
CA GLU A 274 -19.65 -3.24 3.52
C GLU A 274 -19.59 -3.09 1.99
N LYS A 275 -20.45 -2.21 1.47
CA LYS A 275 -20.43 -1.78 0.06
C LYS A 275 -19.08 -1.12 -0.26
N GLY A 276 -18.46 -1.48 -1.37
CA GLY A 276 -17.15 -0.97 -1.78
C GLY A 276 -15.94 -1.58 -1.05
N GLN A 277 -16.12 -2.39 0.00
CA GLN A 277 -15.01 -3.01 0.74
C GLN A 277 -14.15 -3.93 -0.13
N ALA A 278 -14.79 -4.71 -1.00
CA ALA A 278 -14.09 -5.55 -1.99
C ALA A 278 -13.23 -4.72 -2.94
N TYR A 279 -13.75 -3.57 -3.43
CA TYR A 279 -13.01 -2.65 -4.27
C TYR A 279 -11.80 -2.06 -3.54
N VAL A 280 -11.97 -1.61 -2.29
CA VAL A 280 -10.86 -1.07 -1.50
C VAL A 280 -9.76 -2.09 -1.28
N ALA A 281 -10.10 -3.34 -0.98
CA ALA A 281 -9.11 -4.40 -0.76
C ALA A 281 -8.35 -4.77 -2.04
N LEU A 282 -9.08 -4.93 -3.15
CA LEU A 282 -8.50 -5.35 -4.43
C LEU A 282 -7.75 -4.22 -5.14
N SER A 283 -8.13 -2.96 -4.94
CA SER A 283 -7.41 -1.78 -5.46
C SER A 283 -6.04 -1.55 -4.78
N ARG A 284 -5.74 -2.25 -3.67
CA ARG A 284 -4.37 -2.27 -3.08
C ARG A 284 -3.40 -3.15 -3.86
N ALA A 285 -3.91 -4.04 -4.71
CA ALA A 285 -3.08 -4.88 -5.54
C ALA A 285 -2.47 -4.09 -6.70
N THR A 286 -1.21 -4.38 -6.96
CA THR A 286 -0.46 -3.71 -8.03
C THR A 286 -0.50 -4.48 -9.34
N SER A 287 -0.72 -5.80 -9.30
CA SER A 287 -0.77 -6.71 -10.46
C SER A 287 -1.76 -7.85 -10.27
N MET A 288 -2.36 -8.34 -11.36
CA MET A 288 -3.08 -9.63 -11.39
C MET A 288 -2.14 -10.82 -11.18
N GLU A 289 -0.87 -10.70 -11.58
CA GLU A 289 0.12 -11.76 -11.42
C GLU A 289 0.52 -11.96 -9.95
N THR A 290 0.47 -10.89 -9.16
CA THR A 290 0.85 -10.88 -7.73
C THR A 290 -0.34 -10.81 -6.78
N LEU A 291 -1.56 -10.90 -7.32
CA LEU A 291 -2.82 -10.90 -6.59
C LEU A 291 -3.40 -12.32 -6.57
N GLU A 292 -3.71 -12.80 -5.36
CA GLU A 292 -4.52 -14.00 -5.15
C GLU A 292 -5.85 -13.56 -4.51
N VAL A 293 -6.99 -14.04 -5.03
CA VAL A 293 -8.32 -13.69 -4.48
C VAL A 293 -9.04 -14.96 -4.05
N LEU A 294 -9.46 -15.00 -2.79
CA LEU A 294 -10.17 -16.13 -2.20
C LEU A 294 -11.63 -15.76 -1.89
N TYR A 295 -12.53 -16.71 -2.15
CA TYR A 295 -13.97 -16.62 -1.84
C TYR A 295 -14.65 -15.40 -2.49
N PHE A 296 -14.31 -15.11 -3.74
CA PHE A 296 -14.93 -14.04 -4.51
C PHE A 296 -16.42 -14.33 -4.78
N ASP A 297 -17.28 -13.40 -4.37
CA ASP A 297 -18.73 -13.44 -4.59
C ASP A 297 -19.19 -12.17 -5.30
N PRO A 298 -19.58 -12.23 -6.58
CA PRO A 298 -20.06 -11.08 -7.33
C PRO A 298 -21.24 -10.38 -6.67
N ALA A 299 -22.10 -11.10 -5.94
CA ALA A 299 -23.28 -10.51 -5.29
C ALA A 299 -22.90 -9.53 -4.16
N LYS A 300 -21.68 -9.63 -3.63
CA LYS A 300 -21.15 -8.76 -2.57
C LYS A 300 -20.33 -7.58 -3.11
N VAL A 301 -20.16 -7.49 -4.42
CA VAL A 301 -19.45 -6.38 -5.07
C VAL A 301 -20.46 -5.31 -5.46
N VAL A 302 -20.77 -4.43 -4.51
CA VAL A 302 -21.80 -3.40 -4.65
C VAL A 302 -21.21 -2.04 -4.31
N ALA A 303 -21.52 -1.04 -5.15
CA ALA A 303 -21.25 0.36 -4.85
C ALA A 303 -22.52 1.01 -4.26
N HIS A 304 -22.35 1.96 -3.35
CA HIS A 304 -23.50 2.65 -2.76
C HIS A 304 -24.23 3.49 -3.83
N PRO A 305 -25.57 3.41 -3.97
CA PRO A 305 -26.32 4.12 -5.01
C PRO A 305 -26.08 5.64 -5.01
N ARG A 306 -26.03 6.28 -3.83
CA ARG A 306 -25.71 7.72 -3.69
C ARG A 306 -24.33 8.09 -4.26
N VAL A 307 -23.32 7.22 -4.13
CA VAL A 307 -21.97 7.46 -4.70
C VAL A 307 -21.98 7.34 -6.23
N ILE A 308 -22.78 6.42 -6.77
CA ILE A 308 -22.96 6.28 -8.23
C ILE A 308 -23.66 7.52 -8.79
N GLN A 309 -24.71 7.99 -8.11
CA GLN A 309 -25.44 9.19 -8.49
C GLN A 309 -24.55 10.43 -8.45
N TRP A 310 -23.86 10.64 -7.32
CA TRP A 310 -22.89 11.70 -7.13
C TRP A 310 -21.83 11.74 -8.24
N HIS A 311 -21.23 10.58 -8.54
CA HIS A 311 -20.23 10.48 -9.60
C HIS A 311 -20.81 10.86 -10.96
N ARG A 312 -22.04 10.43 -11.26
CA ARG A 312 -22.73 10.76 -12.52
C ARG A 312 -22.96 12.26 -12.65
N GLU A 313 -23.41 12.94 -11.60
CA GLU A 313 -23.62 14.39 -11.57
C GLU A 313 -22.31 15.16 -11.83
N LEU A 314 -21.19 14.69 -11.25
CA LEU A 314 -19.84 15.19 -11.51
C LEU A 314 -19.38 15.00 -12.96
N THR A 315 -19.68 13.85 -13.57
CA THR A 315 -19.26 13.55 -14.95
C THR A 315 -20.11 14.30 -15.98
N GLU A 316 -21.36 14.61 -15.63
CA GLU A 316 -22.31 15.35 -16.47
C GLU A 316 -22.23 16.87 -16.28
N GLY A 317 -21.36 17.36 -15.39
CA GLY A 317 -21.09 18.78 -15.19
C GLY A 317 -22.24 19.57 -14.56
N ARG A 318 -23.11 18.91 -13.77
CA ARG A 318 -24.21 19.58 -13.06
C ARG A 318 -23.71 20.17 -11.73
N HIS A 319 -24.20 21.35 -11.39
CA HIS A 319 -23.80 22.11 -10.20
C HIS A 319 -24.11 21.29 -8.94
N TYR A 320 -23.14 21.22 -8.04
CA TYR A 320 -23.30 20.68 -6.69
C TYR A 320 -24.22 21.63 -5.89
N ASP A 321 -25.27 21.10 -5.28
CA ASP A 321 -26.07 21.80 -4.26
C ASP A 321 -25.55 21.39 -2.87
N ASP A 322 -25.10 22.37 -2.09
CA ASP A 322 -24.48 22.18 -0.77
C ASP A 322 -25.49 21.75 0.33
N ASP A 323 -26.80 21.74 0.03
CA ASP A 323 -27.86 21.38 0.98
C ASP A 323 -27.90 19.87 1.35
N PHE A 324 -27.08 19.04 0.72
CA PHE A 324 -27.11 17.57 0.88
C PHE A 324 -26.27 17.04 2.06
N ASP A 325 -25.37 17.85 2.61
CA ASP A 325 -24.45 17.45 3.69
C ASP A 325 -25.11 17.54 5.08
N GLU A 326 -26.16 18.37 5.26
CA GLU A 326 -26.83 18.53 6.57
C GLU A 326 -27.67 17.31 7.00
N GLU A 327 -28.10 16.45 6.07
CA GLU A 327 -28.83 15.21 6.42
C GLU A 327 -27.92 14.08 6.92
N MET A 328 -26.60 14.17 6.69
CA MET A 328 -25.67 13.07 6.96
C MET A 328 -25.30 12.93 8.45
N ASP A 329 -25.50 13.98 9.24
CA ASP A 329 -25.22 14.01 10.68
C ASP A 329 -26.44 13.65 11.55
N ASN A 330 -27.61 13.37 10.96
CA ASN A 330 -28.80 13.09 11.74
C ASN A 330 -28.87 11.61 12.17
N GLU A 331 -29.01 11.35 13.48
CA GLU A 331 -29.01 10.02 14.09
C GLU A 331 -30.08 9.08 13.50
N GLU A 332 -31.16 9.62 12.93
CA GLU A 332 -32.21 8.86 12.23
C GLU A 332 -31.72 8.15 10.96
N ALA A 333 -30.80 8.78 10.19
CA ALA A 333 -30.26 8.19 8.97
C ALA A 333 -29.38 6.96 9.30
N LEU A 334 -28.58 7.06 10.36
CA LEU A 334 -27.79 5.98 10.92
C LEU A 334 -28.66 4.85 11.47
N GLN A 335 -29.80 5.14 12.12
CA GLN A 335 -30.72 4.10 12.60
C GLN A 335 -31.43 3.36 11.47
N SER A 336 -31.83 4.05 10.40
CA SER A 336 -32.42 3.37 9.22
C SER A 336 -31.43 2.43 8.51
N TYR A 337 -30.12 2.72 8.62
CA TYR A 337 -29.05 1.93 8.03
C TYR A 337 -28.84 0.56 8.71
N TYR A 338 -29.29 0.39 9.95
CA TYR A 338 -29.20 -0.88 10.70
C TYR A 338 -30.51 -1.68 10.72
N ALA A 339 -31.55 -1.22 10.02
CA ALA A 339 -32.90 -1.76 10.15
C ALA A 339 -33.30 -2.81 9.08
N ASP A 340 -32.45 -3.12 8.10
CA ASP A 340 -32.70 -4.16 7.09
C ASP A 340 -31.59 -5.21 6.98
#